data_AF-A0A254QY26-F1
#
_entry.id   AF-A0A254QY26-F1
#
_cell.length_a   1.000
_cell.length_b   1.000
_cell.length_c   1.000
_cell.angle_alpha   90.00
_cell.angle_beta   90.00
_cell.angle_gamma   90.00
#
_symmetry.space_group_name_H-M   'P 1'
#
loop_
_entity.id
_entity.type
_entity.pdbx_description
1 polymer ?
#
loop_
_entity_poly.entity_id
_entity_poly.type
_entity_poly.pdbx_seq_one_letter_code
_entity_poly.pdbx_strand_id
1 'polypeptide(L)'
;MAYWLFKSEPSTWSWQDQQDKGEAGEEWDGVRNYQARNFMREMKLGDKGFFYHSQKEKAVVGIVEVCAESHPDSTTDDERWECVDIKAVRSFKEPVTLDQIKAEESLAEMILVKNSRLSVQPVTDAEWKRVCEMGKTDP
;
A
#
# COMPACT_ATOMS: atom_id res chain seq x y z
N MET A 1 6.82 -13.97 -3.75
CA MET A 1 6.51 -12.53 -3.83
C MET A 1 5.26 -12.33 -3.00
N ALA A 2 5.33 -11.49 -1.99
CA ALA A 2 4.18 -11.14 -1.16
C ALA A 2 3.49 -9.90 -1.72
N TYR A 3 2.22 -9.72 -1.33
CA TYR A 3 1.41 -8.57 -1.71
C TYR A 3 0.98 -7.78 -0.49
N TRP A 4 0.93 -6.45 -0.65
CA TRP A 4 0.70 -5.51 0.44
C TRP A 4 -0.30 -4.43 0.04
N LEU A 5 -0.72 -3.61 1.00
CA LEU A 5 -1.49 -2.40 0.78
C LEU A 5 -0.94 -1.29 1.67
N PHE A 6 -0.72 -0.12 1.07
CA PHE A 6 -0.19 1.08 1.68
C PHE A 6 -1.24 2.19 1.62
N LYS A 7 -1.68 2.68 2.78
CA LYS A 7 -2.63 3.80 2.86
C LYS A 7 -1.90 5.13 2.88
N SER A 8 -2.28 6.03 2.00
CA SER A 8 -1.82 7.42 1.98
C SER A 8 -3.00 8.39 1.98
N GLU A 9 -2.85 9.56 2.59
CA GLU A 9 -3.82 10.65 2.42
C GLU A 9 -3.39 11.52 1.22
N PRO A 10 -4.20 11.70 0.17
CA PRO A 10 -3.79 12.44 -1.03
C PRO A 10 -3.42 13.91 -0.80
N SER A 11 -3.91 14.49 0.30
CA SER A 11 -3.57 15.86 0.71
C SER A 11 -2.14 15.98 1.24
N THR A 12 -1.51 14.87 1.63
CA THR A 12 -0.16 14.79 2.18
C THR A 12 0.80 14.13 1.20
N TRP A 13 0.41 12.99 0.64
CA TRP A 13 1.19 12.25 -0.35
C TRP A 13 0.26 11.56 -1.36
N SER A 14 0.10 12.16 -2.54
CA SER A 14 -0.80 11.67 -3.57
C SER A 14 -0.16 10.57 -4.43
N TRP A 15 -0.98 9.96 -5.28
CA TRP A 15 -0.45 8.99 -6.26
C TRP A 15 0.43 9.69 -7.31
N GLN A 16 0.09 10.92 -7.67
CA GLN A 16 0.91 11.70 -8.61
C GLN A 16 2.29 11.99 -8.01
N ASP A 17 2.37 12.36 -6.72
CA ASP A 17 3.66 12.58 -6.04
C ASP A 17 4.53 11.31 -6.07
N GLN A 18 3.91 10.16 -5.82
CA GLN A 18 4.58 8.85 -5.89
C GLN A 18 5.08 8.52 -7.31
N GLN A 19 4.32 8.87 -8.34
CA GLN A 19 4.73 8.69 -9.73
C GLN A 19 5.88 9.64 -10.10
N ASP A 20 5.84 10.89 -9.64
CA ASP A 20 6.83 11.91 -9.93
C ASP A 20 8.20 11.61 -9.29
N LYS A 21 8.24 10.87 -8.18
CA LYS A 21 9.47 10.31 -7.60
C LYS A 21 10.17 9.30 -8.51
N GLY A 22 9.42 8.61 -9.39
CA GLY A 22 9.96 7.65 -10.34
C GLY A 22 10.78 6.53 -9.68
N GLU A 23 11.89 6.17 -10.31
CA GLU A 23 12.76 5.07 -9.86
C GLU A 23 13.46 5.32 -8.52
N ALA A 24 13.52 6.57 -8.05
CA ALA A 24 14.07 6.89 -6.73
C ALA A 24 13.21 6.30 -5.61
N GLY A 25 11.90 6.14 -5.86
CA GLY A 25 10.94 5.74 -4.83
C GLY A 25 10.72 6.81 -3.77
N GLU A 26 10.00 6.42 -2.73
CA GLU A 26 9.75 7.22 -1.53
C GLU A 26 9.87 6.35 -0.29
N GLU A 27 10.49 6.91 0.75
CA GLU A 27 10.52 6.34 2.09
C GLU A 27 9.10 6.30 2.66
N TRP A 28 8.64 5.12 3.09
CA TRP A 28 7.30 4.96 3.66
C TRP A 28 7.28 5.28 5.17
N ASP A 29 7.71 6.50 5.50
CA ASP A 29 7.91 6.99 6.85
C ASP A 29 6.62 7.19 7.67
N GLY A 30 6.76 7.65 8.92
CA GLY A 30 5.65 8.16 9.73
C GLY A 30 4.73 7.08 10.28
N VAL A 31 4.98 5.80 9.99
CA VAL A 31 4.25 4.66 10.54
C VAL A 31 4.56 4.52 12.04
N ARG A 32 3.57 4.79 12.89
CA ARG A 32 3.66 4.65 14.36
C ARG A 32 2.74 3.56 14.91
N ASN A 33 2.56 2.49 14.13
CA ASN A 33 1.79 1.31 14.52
C ASN A 33 2.69 0.07 14.48
N TYR A 34 2.83 -0.63 15.61
CA TYR A 34 3.72 -1.80 15.73
C TYR A 34 3.42 -2.92 14.74
N GLN A 35 2.14 -3.18 14.45
CA GLN A 35 1.74 -4.22 13.50
C GLN A 35 2.11 -3.82 12.07
N ALA A 36 1.80 -2.59 11.66
CA ALA A 36 2.17 -2.08 10.35
C ALA A 36 3.70 -2.09 10.13
N ARG A 37 4.47 -1.66 11.15
CA ARG A 37 5.94 -1.76 11.14
C ARG A 37 6.41 -3.20 10.96
N ASN A 38 5.84 -4.14 11.72
CA ASN A 38 6.23 -5.55 11.61
C ASN A 38 5.95 -6.13 10.22
N PHE A 39 4.86 -5.73 9.57
CA PHE A 39 4.62 -6.10 8.17
C PHE A 39 5.69 -5.54 7.23
N MET A 40 6.11 -4.28 7.40
CA MET A 40 7.21 -3.71 6.60
C MET A 40 8.54 -4.45 6.81
N ARG A 41 8.82 -4.97 8.01
CA ARG A 41 10.01 -5.80 8.28
C ARG A 41 10.00 -7.14 7.52
N GLU A 42 8.83 -7.65 7.15
CA GLU A 42 8.68 -8.90 6.41
C GLU A 42 8.86 -8.71 4.89
N MET A 43 8.74 -7.48 4.40
CA MET A 43 8.82 -7.15 2.97
C MET A 43 10.20 -7.46 2.39
N LYS A 44 10.20 -7.85 1.11
CA LYS A 44 11.41 -8.08 0.31
C LYS A 44 11.41 -7.24 -0.95
N LEU A 45 12.61 -6.97 -1.46
CA LEU A 45 12.78 -6.25 -2.73
C LEU A 45 11.93 -6.90 -3.83
N GLY A 46 11.15 -6.06 -4.53
CA GLY A 46 10.26 -6.49 -5.61
C GLY A 46 8.88 -7.00 -5.16
N ASP A 47 8.62 -7.16 -3.86
CA ASP A 47 7.26 -7.36 -3.36
C ASP A 47 6.38 -6.18 -3.79
N LYS A 48 5.11 -6.46 -4.10
CA LYS A 48 4.20 -5.47 -4.67
C LYS A 48 3.14 -5.06 -3.67
N GLY A 49 2.58 -3.88 -3.86
CA GLY A 49 1.46 -3.46 -3.05
C GLY A 49 0.53 -2.50 -3.75
N PHE A 50 -0.68 -2.38 -3.21
CA PHE A 50 -1.65 -1.39 -3.62
C PHE A 50 -1.35 -0.05 -2.96
N PHE A 51 -1.31 1.01 -3.76
CA PHE A 51 -1.37 2.37 -3.26
C PHE A 51 -2.83 2.76 -3.06
N TYR A 52 -3.24 2.94 -1.81
CA TYR A 52 -4.60 3.22 -1.43
C TYR A 52 -4.72 4.65 -0.92
N HIS A 53 -5.55 5.45 -1.59
CA HIS A 53 -5.97 6.76 -1.10
C HIS A 53 -6.95 6.60 0.05
N SER A 54 -6.70 7.29 1.14
CA SER A 54 -7.49 7.26 2.37
C SER A 54 -8.28 8.55 2.59
N GLN A 55 -9.06 8.60 3.66
CA GLN A 55 -9.90 9.75 4.03
C GLN A 55 -10.98 10.09 3.02
N LYS A 56 -10.77 11.07 2.13
CA LYS A 56 -11.81 11.58 1.23
C LYS A 56 -11.95 10.75 -0.04
N GLU A 57 -10.85 10.24 -0.57
CA GLU A 57 -10.81 9.53 -1.86
C GLU A 57 -10.50 8.05 -1.63
N LYS A 58 -11.40 7.33 -0.97
CA LYS A 58 -11.16 5.95 -0.52
C LYS A 58 -11.11 4.94 -1.67
N ALA A 59 -9.94 4.76 -2.28
CA ALA A 59 -9.75 3.87 -3.41
C ALA A 59 -8.32 3.35 -3.56
N VAL A 60 -8.17 2.15 -4.12
CA VAL A 60 -6.92 1.68 -4.70
C VAL A 60 -6.73 2.35 -6.06
N VAL A 61 -5.60 3.02 -6.26
CA VAL A 61 -5.32 3.85 -7.45
C VAL A 61 -4.12 3.38 -8.26
N GLY A 62 -3.27 2.53 -7.68
CA GLY A 62 -2.06 2.08 -8.36
C GLY A 62 -1.35 0.92 -7.66
N ILE A 63 -0.32 0.44 -8.32
CA ILE A 63 0.61 -0.59 -7.83
C ILE A 63 1.95 0.05 -7.57
N VAL A 64 2.50 -0.24 -6.41
CA VAL A 64 3.88 0.05 -6.01
C VAL A 64 4.68 -1.24 -5.88
N GLU A 65 6.00 -1.11 -5.84
CA GLU A 65 6.90 -2.18 -5.42
C GLU A 65 7.92 -1.68 -4.41
N VAL A 66 8.34 -2.59 -3.53
CA VAL A 66 9.38 -2.34 -2.53
C VAL A 66 10.73 -2.22 -3.23
N CYS A 67 11.38 -1.07 -3.07
CA CYS A 67 12.69 -0.76 -3.63
C CYS A 67 13.81 -0.62 -2.59
N ALA A 68 13.48 -0.56 -1.30
CA ALA A 68 14.42 -0.78 -0.19
C ALA A 68 13.74 -1.63 0.90
N GLU A 69 14.45 -2.63 1.44
CA GLU A 69 13.95 -3.40 2.61
C GLU A 69 13.95 -2.53 3.86
N SER A 70 13.31 -3.02 4.94
CA SER A 70 13.16 -2.29 6.20
C SER A 70 14.46 -1.67 6.71
N HIS A 71 14.43 -0.36 6.96
CA HIS A 71 15.50 0.43 7.55
C HIS A 71 14.92 1.44 8.55
N PRO A 72 15.75 2.07 9.41
CA PRO A 72 15.28 3.09 10.34
C PRO A 72 14.54 4.24 9.63
N ASP A 73 13.43 4.68 10.24
CA ASP A 73 12.62 5.79 9.74
C ASP A 73 13.34 7.13 9.97
N SER A 74 13.64 7.85 8.89
CA SER A 74 14.44 9.08 8.89
C SER A 74 13.77 10.27 9.61
N THR A 75 12.46 10.19 9.88
CA THR A 75 11.68 11.23 10.54
C THR A 75 11.74 11.15 12.06
N THR A 76 12.45 10.18 12.63
CA THR A 76 12.56 10.00 14.08
C THR A 76 13.90 9.41 14.52
N ASP A 77 14.42 9.87 15.66
CA ASP A 77 15.61 9.27 16.29
C ASP A 77 15.30 7.98 17.08
N ASP A 78 14.04 7.55 17.11
CA ASP A 78 13.60 6.35 17.83
C ASP A 78 13.79 5.10 16.97
N GLU A 79 14.87 4.37 17.22
CA GLU A 79 15.27 3.14 16.52
C GLU A 79 14.20 2.02 16.50
N ARG A 80 13.12 2.16 17.28
CA ARG A 80 11.98 1.23 17.21
C ARG A 80 11.19 1.36 15.92
N TRP A 81 11.28 2.47 15.21
CA TRP A 81 10.53 2.75 14.00
C TRP A 81 11.38 2.54 12.77
N GLU A 82 10.84 1.73 11.87
CA GLU A 82 11.47 1.35 10.61
C GLU A 82 10.39 1.36 9.53
N CYS A 83 10.82 1.59 8.30
CA CYS A 83 10.00 1.63 7.10
C CYS A 83 10.78 1.04 5.91
N VAL A 84 10.06 0.81 4.82
CA VAL A 84 10.63 0.43 3.53
C VAL A 84 10.59 1.65 2.60
N ASP A 85 11.31 1.59 1.49
CA ASP A 85 11.05 2.47 0.35
C ASP A 85 10.16 1.77 -0.68
N ILE A 86 9.23 2.51 -1.27
CA ILE A 86 8.37 2.04 -2.35
C ILE A 86 8.44 2.94 -3.57
N LYS A 87 8.32 2.36 -4.76
CA LYS A 87 8.23 3.11 -6.02
C LYS A 87 7.00 2.74 -6.83
N ALA A 88 6.50 3.68 -7.63
CA ALA A 88 5.37 3.45 -8.50
C ALA A 88 5.72 2.44 -9.60
N VAL A 89 4.82 1.48 -9.85
CA VAL A 89 4.92 0.53 -10.97
C VAL A 89 3.93 0.90 -12.07
N ARG A 90 2.64 1.01 -11.74
CA ARG A 90 1.59 1.34 -12.70
C ARG A 90 0.32 1.84 -12.02
N SER A 91 -0.43 2.67 -12.74
CA SER A 91 -1.76 3.11 -12.31
C SER A 91 -2.80 2.04 -12.58
N PHE A 92 -3.87 2.04 -11.77
CA PHE A 92 -5.08 1.32 -12.12
C PHE A 92 -5.81 2.05 -13.26
N LYS A 93 -6.33 1.32 -14.25
CA LYS A 93 -7.18 1.95 -15.29
C LYS A 93 -8.48 2.47 -14.71
N GLU A 94 -9.03 1.73 -13.74
CA GLU A 94 -10.21 2.11 -12.98
C GLU A 94 -9.88 2.03 -11.49
N PRO A 95 -9.86 3.15 -10.76
CA PRO A 95 -9.69 3.11 -9.31
C PRO A 95 -10.75 2.22 -8.66
N VAL A 96 -10.33 1.33 -7.76
CA VAL A 96 -11.23 0.43 -7.04
C VAL A 96 -11.54 1.02 -5.68
N THR A 97 -12.77 1.52 -5.53
CA THR A 97 -13.22 2.20 -4.31
C THR A 97 -13.41 1.24 -3.14
N LEU A 98 -13.30 1.74 -1.91
CA LEU A 98 -13.56 0.95 -0.72
C LEU A 98 -14.99 0.38 -0.70
N ASP A 99 -15.97 1.11 -1.24
CA ASP A 99 -17.36 0.66 -1.29
C ASP A 99 -17.52 -0.52 -2.26
N GLN A 100 -16.84 -0.49 -3.41
CA GLN A 100 -16.77 -1.65 -4.32
C GLN A 100 -16.08 -2.85 -3.66
N ILE A 101 -14.98 -2.63 -2.94
CA ILE A 101 -14.26 -3.69 -2.22
C ILE A 101 -15.15 -4.32 -1.14
N LYS A 102 -15.92 -3.52 -0.40
CA LYS A 102 -16.85 -4.00 0.62
C LYS A 102 -18.05 -4.76 0.04
N ALA A 103 -18.48 -4.42 -1.16
CA ALA A 103 -19.58 -5.08 -1.85
C ALA A 103 -19.15 -6.41 -2.49
N GLU A 104 -17.85 -6.65 -2.63
CA GLU A 104 -17.30 -7.86 -3.21
C GLU A 104 -17.16 -8.96 -2.14
N GLU A 105 -17.98 -10.00 -2.23
CA GLU A 105 -18.01 -11.10 -1.26
C GLU A 105 -16.67 -11.81 -1.13
N SER A 106 -15.92 -11.95 -2.23
CA SER A 106 -14.59 -12.58 -2.21
C SER A 106 -13.52 -11.76 -1.47
N LEU A 107 -13.79 -10.49 -1.17
CA LEU A 107 -12.91 -9.59 -0.42
C LEU A 107 -13.42 -9.31 1.01
N ALA A 108 -14.47 -10.00 1.47
CA ALA A 108 -15.09 -9.75 2.77
C ALA A 108 -14.12 -9.94 3.96
N GLU A 109 -13.10 -10.79 3.80
CA GLU A 109 -12.06 -11.06 4.80
C GLU A 109 -10.79 -10.21 4.64
N MET A 110 -10.73 -9.36 3.61
CA MET A 110 -9.59 -8.47 3.39
C MET A 110 -9.42 -7.52 4.58
N ILE A 111 -8.17 -7.36 5.01
CA ILE A 111 -7.84 -6.50 6.16
C ILE A 111 -8.31 -5.06 5.92
N LEU A 112 -8.36 -4.60 4.68
CA LEU A 112 -8.88 -3.28 4.32
C LEU A 112 -10.33 -3.09 4.76
N VAL A 113 -11.14 -4.16 4.69
CA VAL A 113 -12.55 -4.21 5.10
C VAL A 113 -12.66 -4.36 6.62
N LYS A 114 -11.87 -5.24 7.23
CA LYS A 114 -11.97 -5.60 8.66
C LYS A 114 -11.29 -4.60 9.60
N ASN A 115 -10.19 -3.98 9.19
CA ASN A 115 -9.36 -3.10 10.02
C ASN A 115 -8.99 -1.82 9.28
N SER A 116 -9.85 -0.81 9.42
CA SER A 116 -9.67 0.49 8.78
C SER A 116 -8.48 1.30 9.33
N ARG A 117 -8.02 1.02 10.55
CA ARG A 117 -6.97 1.79 11.24
C ARG A 117 -5.55 1.34 10.91
N LEU A 118 -5.39 0.14 10.38
CA LEU A 118 -4.09 -0.38 9.98
C LEU A 118 -3.68 0.21 8.62
N SER A 119 -2.54 0.90 8.55
CA SER A 119 -2.07 1.65 7.38
C SER A 119 -1.26 0.82 6.37
N VAL A 120 -0.55 -0.20 6.85
CA VAL A 120 0.17 -1.18 6.03
C VAL A 120 -0.42 -2.55 6.30
N GLN A 121 -0.82 -3.27 5.26
CA GLN A 121 -1.60 -4.50 5.39
C GLN A 121 -1.06 -5.58 4.45
N PRO A 122 -0.99 -6.86 4.87
CA PRO A 122 -0.80 -7.95 3.93
C PRO A 122 -2.05 -8.13 3.07
N VAL A 123 -1.82 -8.60 1.84
CA VAL A 123 -2.84 -8.93 0.85
C VAL A 123 -2.54 -10.34 0.34
N THR A 124 -3.55 -11.21 0.33
CA THR A 124 -3.41 -12.56 -0.20
C THR A 124 -3.34 -12.57 -1.73
N ASP A 125 -2.82 -13.64 -2.33
CA ASP A 125 -2.80 -13.79 -3.79
C ASP A 125 -4.19 -13.69 -4.43
N ALA A 126 -5.22 -14.17 -3.74
CA ALA A 126 -6.60 -14.14 -4.21
C ALA A 126 -7.17 -12.72 -4.19
N GLU A 127 -6.96 -11.99 -3.10
CA GLU A 127 -7.37 -10.58 -2.96
C GLU A 127 -6.63 -9.70 -3.98
N TRP A 128 -5.32 -9.92 -4.15
CA TRP A 128 -4.51 -9.20 -5.12
C TRP A 128 -5.08 -9.34 -6.53
N LYS A 129 -5.28 -10.58 -6.99
CA LYS A 129 -5.82 -10.86 -8.32
C LYS A 129 -7.20 -10.25 -8.50
N ARG A 130 -8.06 -10.35 -7.50
CA ARG A 130 -9.42 -9.82 -7.59
C ARG A 130 -9.45 -8.30 -7.69
N VAL A 131 -8.68 -7.59 -6.86
CA VAL A 131 -8.62 -6.13 -6.89
C VAL A 131 -7.98 -5.64 -8.21
N CYS A 132 -6.94 -6.31 -8.71
CA CYS A 132 -6.35 -6.02 -10.02
C CYS A 132 -7.37 -6.19 -11.17
N GLU A 133 -8.16 -7.28 -11.15
CA GLU A 133 -9.24 -7.51 -12.12
C GLU A 133 -10.29 -6.40 -12.08
N MET A 134 -10.78 -6.06 -10.88
CA MET A 134 -11.73 -4.95 -10.69
C MET A 134 -11.16 -3.62 -11.20
N GLY A 135 -9.86 -3.40 -11.04
CA GLY A 135 -9.15 -2.22 -11.51
C GLY A 135 -8.65 -2.25 -12.95
N LYS A 136 -9.03 -3.28 -13.72
CA LYS A 136 -8.64 -3.53 -15.12
C LYS A 136 -7.13 -3.44 -15.35
N THR A 137 -6.37 -3.98 -14.41
CA THR A 137 -4.91 -3.92 -14.35
C THR A 137 -4.33 -5.31 -14.24
N ASP A 138 -3.19 -5.53 -14.89
CA ASP A 138 -2.51 -6.82 -14.81
C ASP A 138 -1.94 -7.01 -13.39
N PRO A 139 -2.12 -8.20 -12.78
CA PRO A 139 -1.58 -8.52 -11.46
C PRO A 139 -0.05 -8.62 -11.42
#